data_AF-A0A4V6I7C4-F1
#
_entry.id   AF-A0A4V6I7C4-F1
#
_cell.length_a   1.000
_cell.length_b   1.000
_cell.length_c   1.000
_cell.angle_alpha   90.00
_cell.angle_beta   90.00
_cell.angle_gamma   90.00
#
_symmetry.space_group_name_H-M   'P 1'
#
loop_
_entity.id
_entity.type
_entity.pdbx_description
1 polymer ?
#
loop_
_entity_poly.entity_id
_entity_poly.type
_entity_poly.pdbx_seq_one_letter_code
_entity_poly.pdbx_strand_id
1 'polypeptide(L)'
;MRALTLIFATLLIAVPSTTAQNQAQGNDVNNQPGALIGQPACAADLRKYCETRHLESDMAALECLQDAGYNETITLSEQCEQLVWEFKVSITTDERFRKAIVDFCKEETAKNADMAKCAQQTQPGYALSCMIEFVRVITPGSKCYRFLAKLGN
;
A
#
# COMPACT_ATOMS: atom_id res chain seq x y z
N MET A 1 -58.99 38.33 40.87
CA MET A 1 -58.80 36.89 41.18
C MET A 1 -58.24 36.28 39.90
N ARG A 2 -56.94 35.93 39.80
CA ARG A 2 -56.25 34.71 40.29
C ARG A 2 -56.78 33.41 39.66
N ALA A 3 -55.85 32.56 39.19
CA ALA A 3 -56.04 31.31 38.44
C ALA A 3 -56.54 31.50 36.97
N LEU A 4 -56.08 30.72 35.96
CA LEU A 4 -54.98 29.75 35.91
C LEU A 4 -54.37 29.64 34.50
N THR A 5 -53.12 29.17 34.43
CA THR A 5 -52.39 28.66 33.24
C THR A 5 -53.12 27.50 32.54
N LEU A 6 -52.93 27.19 31.24
CA LEU A 6 -51.93 27.64 30.23
C LEU A 6 -52.66 27.94 28.87
N ILE A 7 -52.33 27.58 27.62
CA ILE A 7 -51.29 26.76 26.94
C ILE A 7 -51.10 27.21 25.46
N PHE A 8 -50.02 26.75 24.82
CA PHE A 8 -49.78 26.53 23.38
C PHE A 8 -49.46 27.67 22.37
N ALA A 9 -48.40 27.38 21.60
CA ALA A 9 -48.22 27.63 20.16
C ALA A 9 -48.00 29.07 19.63
N THR A 10 -46.76 29.55 19.77
CA THR A 10 -46.10 30.37 18.72
C THR A 10 -44.77 29.75 18.33
N LEU A 11 -44.60 29.41 17.05
CA LEU A 11 -43.46 28.67 16.51
C LEU A 11 -42.51 29.61 15.74
N LEU A 12 -41.36 30.00 16.32
CA LEU A 12 -40.31 30.73 15.60
C LEU A 12 -38.88 30.30 16.00
N ILE A 13 -38.32 29.43 15.15
CA ILE A 13 -36.93 29.36 14.67
C ILE A 13 -35.81 29.91 15.59
N ALA A 14 -34.97 29.01 16.11
CA ALA A 14 -33.54 29.25 16.33
C ALA A 14 -32.73 27.94 16.24
N VAL A 15 -31.64 27.96 15.49
CA VAL A 15 -30.63 26.89 15.33
C VAL A 15 -29.29 27.61 15.51
N PRO A 16 -28.38 27.22 16.43
CA PRO A 16 -27.69 25.92 16.28
C PRO A 16 -27.26 25.19 17.56
N SER A 17 -26.95 23.90 17.40
CA SER A 17 -25.93 23.17 18.17
C SER A 17 -25.55 21.90 17.41
N THR A 18 -24.71 22.04 16.38
CA THR A 18 -24.10 20.89 15.71
C THR A 18 -23.13 20.22 16.67
N THR A 19 -23.52 19.09 17.28
CA THR A 19 -22.58 18.21 17.98
C THR A 19 -21.63 17.63 16.94
N ALA A 20 -20.45 18.25 16.81
CA ALA A 20 -19.37 17.75 15.98
C ALA A 20 -18.85 16.44 16.61
N GLN A 21 -19.49 15.32 16.26
CA GLN A 21 -18.97 13.99 16.54
C GLN A 21 -17.70 13.84 15.71
N ASN A 22 -16.58 14.12 16.35
CA ASN A 22 -15.25 14.08 15.78
C ASN A 22 -14.82 12.61 15.64
N GLN A 23 -15.50 11.88 14.74
CA GLN A 23 -15.12 10.54 14.33
C GLN A 23 -13.84 10.67 13.51
N ALA A 24 -12.72 10.61 14.21
CA ALA A 24 -11.42 10.42 13.61
C ALA A 24 -11.52 9.24 12.63
N GLN A 25 -11.00 9.43 11.41
CA GLN A 25 -11.00 8.39 10.39
C GLN A 25 -9.98 7.32 10.76
N GLY A 26 -10.39 6.43 11.67
CA GLY A 26 -9.77 5.11 11.82
C GLY A 26 -10.00 4.35 10.53
N ASN A 27 -9.02 4.39 9.63
CA ASN A 27 -9.01 3.50 8.47
C ASN A 27 -8.99 2.05 9.00
N ASP A 28 -9.89 1.21 8.51
CA ASP A 28 -9.89 -0.23 8.79
C ASP A 28 -8.75 -0.93 8.03
N VAL A 29 -7.51 -0.67 8.47
CA VAL A 29 -6.28 -1.27 7.93
C VAL A 29 -6.30 -2.80 8.06
N ASN A 30 -7.04 -3.32 9.05
CA ASN A 30 -7.18 -4.76 9.33
C ASN A 30 -7.97 -5.56 8.27
N ASN A 31 -8.48 -4.93 7.20
CA ASN A 31 -9.26 -5.61 6.16
C ASN A 31 -8.77 -5.30 4.72
N GLN A 32 -7.46 -5.07 4.56
CA GLN A 32 -6.81 -5.21 3.25
C GLN A 32 -6.38 -6.68 3.03
N PRO A 33 -6.61 -7.26 1.83
CA PRO A 33 -6.00 -8.52 1.43
C PRO A 33 -4.46 -8.43 1.54
N GLY A 34 -3.84 -9.46 2.14
CA GLY A 34 -2.39 -9.50 2.34
C GLY A 34 -1.82 -8.55 3.41
N ALA A 35 -2.60 -8.06 4.38
CA ALA A 35 -2.00 -7.41 5.56
C ALA A 35 -0.96 -8.34 6.22
N LEU A 36 0.18 -7.81 6.65
CA LEU A 36 1.33 -8.58 7.19
C LEU A 36 1.54 -8.32 8.67
N ILE A 37 1.46 -7.05 9.09
CA ILE A 37 1.52 -6.63 10.48
C ILE A 37 0.21 -7.00 11.17
N GLY A 38 0.32 -7.47 12.41
CA GLY A 38 -0.84 -7.90 13.21
C GLY A 38 -1.38 -9.29 12.86
N GLN A 39 -1.07 -9.84 11.68
CA GLN A 39 -1.48 -11.21 11.34
C GLN A 39 -0.72 -12.26 12.17
N PRO A 40 -1.41 -13.16 12.90
CA PRO A 40 -0.76 -14.18 13.73
C PRO A 40 0.19 -15.10 12.94
N ALA A 41 -0.13 -15.38 11.68
CA ALA A 41 0.68 -16.20 10.79
C ALA A 41 2.08 -15.61 10.53
N CYS A 42 2.19 -14.29 10.30
CA CYS A 42 3.48 -13.62 10.11
C CYS A 42 4.17 -13.16 11.40
N ALA A 43 3.46 -13.08 12.53
CA ALA A 43 4.01 -12.51 13.76
C ALA A 43 5.27 -13.22 14.29
N ALA A 44 5.42 -14.52 14.04
CA ALA A 44 6.62 -15.27 14.43
C ALA A 44 7.82 -14.99 13.52
N ASP A 45 7.61 -14.97 12.20
CA ASP A 45 8.65 -14.71 11.21
C ASP A 45 9.11 -13.25 11.21
N LEU A 46 8.17 -12.29 11.29
CA LEU A 46 8.49 -10.87 11.43
C LEU A 46 9.28 -10.61 12.71
N ARG A 47 8.95 -11.24 13.84
CA ARG A 47 9.81 -11.15 15.04
C ARG A 47 11.19 -11.76 14.80
N LYS A 48 11.29 -12.91 14.11
CA LYS A 48 12.56 -13.62 13.88
C LYS A 48 13.52 -12.84 12.98
N TYR A 49 13.01 -12.18 11.93
CA TYR A 49 13.85 -11.54 10.91
C TYR A 49 13.89 -10.01 11.00
N CYS A 50 12.92 -9.38 11.67
CA CYS A 50 12.76 -7.93 11.73
C CYS A 50 12.77 -7.32 13.14
N GLU A 51 13.21 -8.06 14.17
CA GLU A 51 13.19 -7.63 15.59
C GLU A 51 13.78 -6.23 15.85
N THR A 52 14.80 -5.85 15.08
CA THR A 52 15.54 -4.58 15.23
C THR A 52 14.96 -3.42 14.43
N ARG A 53 13.91 -3.63 13.61
CA ARG A 53 13.26 -2.59 12.80
C ARG A 53 11.91 -2.18 13.40
N HIS A 54 11.62 -0.88 13.40
CA HIS A 54 10.27 -0.40 13.68
C HIS A 54 9.40 -0.56 12.43
N LEU A 55 8.42 -1.46 12.49
CA LEU A 55 7.54 -1.77 11.35
C LEU A 55 6.27 -0.91 11.46
N GLU A 56 6.25 0.22 10.76
CA GLU A 56 5.12 1.18 10.77
C GLU A 56 4.02 0.84 9.74
N SER A 57 4.28 -0.07 8.80
CA SER A 57 3.34 -0.48 7.76
C SER A 57 3.73 -1.82 7.12
N ASP A 58 2.79 -2.48 6.44
CA ASP A 58 3.06 -3.72 5.71
C ASP A 58 4.16 -3.58 4.64
N MET A 59 4.34 -2.38 4.08
CA MET A 59 5.45 -2.08 3.19
C MET A 59 6.80 -2.11 3.92
N ALA A 60 6.87 -1.58 5.14
CA ALA A 60 8.08 -1.66 5.98
C ALA A 60 8.36 -3.10 6.44
N ALA A 61 7.32 -3.91 6.66
CA ALA A 61 7.46 -5.35 6.90
C ALA A 61 8.02 -6.08 5.67
N LEU A 62 7.51 -5.78 4.47
CA LEU A 62 7.98 -6.34 3.20
C LEU A 62 9.44 -5.95 2.90
N GLU A 63 9.78 -4.65 2.96
CA GLU A 63 11.15 -4.17 2.76
C GLU A 63 12.12 -4.79 3.77
N CYS A 64 11.70 -4.97 5.03
CA CYS A 64 12.52 -5.63 6.04
C CYS A 64 12.78 -7.12 5.75
N LEU A 65 11.77 -7.87 5.29
CA LEU A 65 11.98 -9.26 4.89
C LEU A 65 12.93 -9.36 3.67
N GLN A 66 12.82 -8.45 2.70
CA GLN A 66 13.77 -8.37 1.58
C GLN A 66 15.20 -8.07 2.07
N ASP A 67 15.38 -7.06 2.93
CA ASP A 67 16.67 -6.73 3.56
C ASP A 67 17.30 -7.92 4.31
N ALA A 68 16.47 -8.78 4.92
CA ALA A 68 16.93 -9.96 5.64
C ALA A 68 17.40 -11.11 4.72
N GLY A 69 17.05 -11.09 3.43
CA GLY A 69 17.34 -12.18 2.49
C GLY A 69 16.21 -13.21 2.34
N TYR A 70 14.95 -12.79 2.49
CA TYR A 70 13.78 -13.61 2.13
C TYR A 70 13.69 -13.81 0.60
N ASN A 71 14.41 -14.83 0.12
CA ASN A 71 14.35 -15.32 -1.26
C ASN A 71 14.67 -16.83 -1.33
N GLU A 72 15.94 -17.21 -1.22
CA GLU A 72 16.46 -18.57 -1.34
C GLU A 72 17.13 -19.05 -0.04
N THR A 73 17.66 -18.11 0.77
CA THR A 73 18.44 -18.41 1.98
C THR A 73 17.60 -18.40 3.26
N ILE A 74 16.46 -17.71 3.25
CA ILE A 74 15.52 -17.60 4.37
C ILE A 74 14.13 -18.00 3.89
N THR A 75 13.58 -19.06 4.48
CA THR A 75 12.16 -19.41 4.38
C THR A 75 11.36 -18.82 5.56
N LEU A 76 10.12 -18.45 5.28
CA LEU A 76 9.12 -18.10 6.29
C LEU A 76 8.33 -19.38 6.67
N SER A 77 7.38 -19.26 7.59
CA SER A 77 6.29 -20.23 7.65
C SER A 77 5.42 -20.15 6.39
N GLU A 78 4.93 -21.29 5.90
CA GLU A 78 4.04 -21.41 4.74
C GLU A 78 2.86 -20.42 4.76
N GLN A 79 2.30 -20.19 5.96
CA GLN A 79 1.17 -19.28 6.18
C GLN A 79 1.58 -17.81 6.07
N CYS A 80 2.81 -17.45 6.47
CA CYS A 80 3.32 -16.10 6.24
C CYS A 80 3.78 -15.90 4.79
N GLU A 81 4.38 -16.91 4.17
CA GLU A 81 4.75 -16.88 2.75
C GLU A 81 3.54 -16.63 1.84
N GLN A 82 2.42 -17.30 2.11
CA GLN A 82 1.16 -17.06 1.40
C GLN A 82 0.66 -15.62 1.59
N LEU A 83 0.67 -15.07 2.82
CA LEU A 83 0.27 -13.67 3.06
C LEU A 83 1.20 -12.67 2.37
N VAL A 84 2.51 -12.91 2.38
CA VAL A 84 3.50 -12.06 1.69
C VAL A 84 3.33 -12.14 0.17
N TRP A 85 2.96 -13.31 -0.38
CA TRP A 85 2.59 -13.44 -1.78
C TRP A 85 1.30 -12.67 -2.10
N GLU A 86 0.25 -12.80 -1.29
CA GLU A 86 -1.01 -12.05 -1.45
C GLU A 86 -0.79 -10.53 -1.37
N PHE A 87 0.08 -10.07 -0.46
CA PHE A 87 0.46 -8.65 -0.37
C PHE A 87 1.19 -8.18 -1.63
N LYS A 88 2.22 -8.93 -2.08
CA LYS A 88 2.97 -8.66 -3.32
C LYS A 88 2.03 -8.59 -4.53
N VAL A 89 1.03 -9.46 -4.62
CA VAL A 89 -0.01 -9.41 -5.66
C VAL A 89 -0.89 -8.16 -5.49
N SER A 90 -1.36 -7.85 -4.28
CA SER A 90 -2.22 -6.68 -4.04
C SER A 90 -1.52 -5.36 -4.41
N ILE A 91 -0.23 -5.19 -4.11
CA ILE A 91 0.50 -3.96 -4.45
C ILE A 91 0.91 -3.88 -5.93
N THR A 92 1.18 -5.01 -6.60
CA THR A 92 1.55 -5.03 -8.03
C THR A 92 0.35 -5.07 -8.99
N THR A 93 -0.86 -5.28 -8.45
CA THR A 93 -2.14 -5.09 -9.17
C THR A 93 -2.69 -3.68 -9.04
N ASP A 94 -2.22 -2.90 -8.07
CA ASP A 94 -2.70 -1.54 -7.80
C ASP A 94 -2.33 -0.55 -8.92
N GLU A 95 -3.29 0.23 -9.41
CA GLU A 95 -3.04 1.23 -10.44
C GLU A 95 -2.03 2.31 -10.00
N ARG A 96 -1.93 2.61 -8.71
CA ARG A 96 -0.93 3.53 -8.15
C ARG A 96 0.48 3.03 -8.41
N PHE A 97 0.71 1.72 -8.39
CA PHE A 97 2.00 1.09 -8.69
C PHE A 97 2.31 1.15 -10.20
N ARG A 98 1.33 0.86 -11.06
CA ARG A 98 1.44 1.06 -12.52
C ARG A 98 1.72 2.53 -12.87
N LYS A 99 1.10 3.48 -12.14
CA LYS A 99 1.37 4.91 -12.29
C LYS A 99 2.77 5.29 -11.80
N ALA A 100 3.25 4.72 -10.70
CA ALA A 100 4.63 4.92 -10.24
C ALA A 100 5.66 4.48 -11.30
N ILE A 101 5.45 3.32 -11.95
CA ILE A 101 6.26 2.89 -13.11
C ILE A 101 6.32 3.99 -14.18
N VAL A 102 5.17 4.54 -14.60
CA VAL A 102 5.10 5.61 -15.61
C VAL A 102 5.82 6.90 -15.14
N ASP A 103 5.61 7.32 -13.89
CA ASP A 103 6.15 8.58 -13.38
C ASP A 103 7.67 8.51 -13.13
N PHE A 104 8.20 7.38 -12.64
CA PHE A 104 9.64 7.17 -12.41
C PHE A 104 10.43 6.86 -13.69
N CYS A 105 9.80 6.24 -14.69
CA CYS A 105 10.42 5.84 -15.96
C CYS A 105 10.00 6.69 -17.17
N LYS A 106 9.48 7.90 -16.94
CA LYS A 106 9.00 8.81 -17.99
C LYS A 106 10.06 9.18 -19.03
N GLU A 107 11.33 9.30 -18.62
CA GLU A 107 12.42 9.63 -19.53
C GLU A 107 12.85 8.44 -20.39
N GLU A 108 12.90 7.26 -19.79
CA GLU A 108 13.29 6.01 -20.44
C GLU A 108 12.20 5.54 -21.42
N THR A 109 10.93 5.58 -21.01
CA THR A 109 9.77 5.28 -21.89
C THR A 109 9.63 6.26 -23.05
N ALA A 110 10.03 7.53 -22.89
CA ALA A 110 10.07 8.49 -24.00
C ALA A 110 11.21 8.22 -25.00
N LYS A 111 12.23 7.43 -24.61
CA LYS A 111 13.39 7.07 -25.44
C LYS A 111 13.30 5.64 -25.99
N ASN A 112 12.51 4.77 -25.37
CA ASN A 112 12.36 3.35 -25.69
C ASN A 112 10.87 2.96 -25.84
N ALA A 113 10.45 2.68 -27.07
CA ALA A 113 9.07 2.35 -27.42
C ALA A 113 8.58 1.00 -26.85
N ASP A 114 9.48 0.07 -26.51
CA ASP A 114 9.10 -1.22 -25.90
C ASP A 114 8.86 -1.08 -24.40
N MET A 115 9.67 -0.27 -23.70
CA MET A 115 9.37 0.16 -22.32
C MET A 115 8.03 0.93 -22.26
N ALA A 116 7.73 1.76 -23.26
CA ALA A 116 6.46 2.46 -23.35
C ALA A 116 5.26 1.49 -23.49
N LYS A 117 5.41 0.36 -24.19
CA LYS A 117 4.41 -0.72 -24.25
C LYS A 117 4.26 -1.41 -22.89
N CYS A 118 5.36 -1.73 -22.21
CA CYS A 118 5.32 -2.35 -20.88
C CYS A 118 4.53 -1.48 -19.87
N ALA A 119 4.81 -0.18 -19.81
CA ALA A 119 4.13 0.75 -18.90
C ALA A 119 2.63 0.96 -19.21
N GLN A 120 2.15 0.52 -20.38
CA GLN A 120 0.74 0.54 -20.79
C GLN A 120 -0.01 -0.76 -20.47
N GLN A 121 0.68 -1.82 -20.04
CA GLN A 121 0.01 -3.08 -19.65
C GLN A 121 -0.83 -2.87 -18.39
N THR A 122 -2.08 -3.33 -18.42
CA THR A 122 -3.06 -3.16 -17.34
C THR A 122 -3.36 -4.46 -16.60
N GLN A 123 -2.83 -5.58 -17.09
CA GLN A 123 -2.98 -6.89 -16.48
C GLN A 123 -2.17 -6.98 -15.16
N PRO A 124 -2.72 -7.59 -14.09
CA PRO A 124 -2.03 -7.90 -12.83
C PRO A 124 -0.53 -8.24 -12.94
N GLY A 125 0.34 -7.36 -12.44
CA GLY A 125 1.79 -7.55 -12.43
C GLY A 125 2.51 -7.49 -13.78
N TYR A 126 1.83 -7.57 -14.94
CA TYR A 126 2.45 -7.63 -16.26
C TYR A 126 3.37 -6.43 -16.54
N ALA A 127 2.90 -5.21 -16.24
CA ALA A 127 3.70 -4.00 -16.41
C ALA A 127 5.00 -4.00 -15.59
N LEU A 128 5.01 -4.67 -14.42
CA LEU A 128 6.23 -4.83 -13.63
C LEU A 128 7.18 -5.84 -14.28
N SER A 129 6.69 -7.06 -14.56
CA SER A 129 7.48 -8.13 -15.17
C SER A 129 8.08 -7.72 -16.51
N CYS A 130 7.36 -6.93 -17.30
CA CYS A 130 7.83 -6.38 -18.57
C CYS A 130 8.91 -5.29 -18.37
N MET A 131 8.82 -4.46 -17.31
CA MET A 131 9.78 -3.38 -17.06
C MET A 131 11.08 -3.84 -16.39
N ILE A 132 11.06 -4.87 -15.51
CA ILE A 132 12.27 -5.32 -14.81
C ILE A 132 13.35 -5.88 -15.75
N GLU A 133 12.97 -6.45 -16.90
CA GLU A 133 13.90 -6.87 -17.95
C GLU A 133 14.82 -5.73 -18.43
N PHE A 134 14.33 -4.49 -18.41
CA PHE A 134 15.09 -3.33 -18.85
C PHE A 134 16.10 -2.81 -17.81
N VAL A 135 16.10 -3.30 -16.56
CA VAL A 135 17.05 -2.87 -15.49
C VAL A 135 18.51 -3.01 -15.92
N ARG A 136 18.82 -3.98 -16.80
CA ARG A 136 20.18 -4.23 -17.32
C ARG A 136 20.61 -3.28 -18.44
N VAL A 137 19.70 -2.51 -19.03
CA VAL A 137 19.97 -1.60 -20.17
C VAL A 137 19.62 -0.13 -19.90
N ILE A 138 18.87 0.16 -18.83
CA ILE A 138 18.65 1.53 -18.34
C ILE A 138 19.96 2.09 -17.75
N THR A 139 20.19 3.39 -17.92
CA THR A 139 21.36 4.08 -17.36
C THR A 139 21.47 3.87 -15.83
N PRO A 140 22.56 3.25 -15.33
CA PRO A 140 22.73 3.01 -13.90
C PRO A 140 22.61 4.28 -13.07
N GLY A 141 21.87 4.20 -11.97
CA GLY A 141 21.64 5.33 -11.06
C GLY A 141 20.56 6.33 -11.49
N SER A 142 19.89 6.16 -12.64
CA SER A 142 18.70 6.95 -13.00
C SER A 142 17.54 6.75 -12.01
N LYS A 143 16.50 7.59 -12.09
CA LYS A 143 15.28 7.43 -11.27
C LYS A 143 14.59 6.10 -11.57
N CYS A 144 14.41 5.77 -12.84
CA CYS A 144 13.83 4.51 -13.28
C CYS A 144 14.69 3.32 -12.85
N TYR A 145 16.02 3.40 -13.01
CA TYR A 145 16.94 2.34 -12.56
C TYR A 145 16.79 2.07 -11.05
N ARG A 146 16.84 3.12 -10.22
CA ARG A 146 16.71 2.98 -8.76
C ARG A 146 15.35 2.43 -8.33
N PHE A 147 14.29 2.77 -9.07
CA PHE A 147 12.95 2.27 -8.81
C PHE A 147 12.80 0.79 -9.21
N LEU A 148 13.15 0.43 -10.45
CA LEU A 148 12.99 -0.95 -10.94
C LEU A 148 14.00 -1.93 -10.31
N ALA A 149 15.22 -1.49 -9.98
CA ALA A 149 16.19 -2.35 -9.29
C ALA A 149 15.74 -2.75 -7.87
N LYS A 150 14.93 -1.92 -7.19
CA LYS A 150 14.27 -2.28 -5.91
C LYS A 150 13.18 -3.35 -6.05
N LEU A 151 12.73 -3.65 -7.28
CA LEU A 151 11.57 -4.50 -7.56
C LEU A 151 11.96 -5.82 -8.27
N GLY A 152 13.24 -5.98 -8.63
CA GLY A 152 13.81 -7.16 -9.25
C GLY A 152 14.91 -7.84 -8.40
N ASN A 153 14.93 -7.58 -7.09
CA ASN A 153 15.79 -8.24 -6.09
C ASN A 153 14.94 -8.60 -4.85
#